data_AF-A0AAE9TCN7-F1
#
_entry.id   AF-A0AAE9TCN7-F1
#
_cell.length_a   1.000
_cell.length_b   1.000
_cell.length_c   1.000
_cell.angle_alpha   90.00
_cell.angle_beta   90.00
_cell.angle_gamma   90.00
#
_symmetry.space_group_name_H-M   'P 1'
#
loop_
_entity.id
_entity.type
_entity.pdbx_description
1 polymer ?
#
loop_
_entity_poly.entity_id
_entity_poly.type
_entity_poly.pdbx_seq_one_letter_code
_entity_poly.pdbx_strand_id
1 'polypeptide(L)'
;MKQQQKIAELLKRIETSKQQDIELGTYEIYLFSQNELEKGQIGYRYDKHKNSLISKEHGKWKDEWIVIGYETDMGDPVFVNIDDDAYPVYTAERGTEVWQPVHIGNIDEIIKQL
;
A
#
# COMPACT_ATOMS: atom_id res chain seq x y z
N MET A 1 -10.49 5.72 13.68
CA MET A 1 -9.88 7.07 13.46
C MET A 1 -10.03 7.44 11.99
N LYS A 2 -10.03 8.74 11.62
CA LYS A 2 -10.19 9.19 10.22
C LYS A 2 -9.27 8.46 9.23
N GLN A 3 -8.05 8.15 9.65
CA GLN A 3 -6.98 7.49 8.91
C GLN A 3 -7.34 6.08 8.37
N GLN A 4 -8.24 5.34 9.05
CA GLN A 4 -8.73 4.04 8.58
C GLN A 4 -9.91 4.15 7.60
N GLN A 5 -10.54 5.33 7.49
CA GLN A 5 -11.73 5.51 6.66
C GLN A 5 -11.40 5.43 5.17
N LYS A 6 -10.22 5.92 4.76
CA LYS A 6 -9.84 5.98 3.36
C LYS A 6 -9.45 4.61 2.78
N ILE A 7 -8.77 3.78 3.57
CA ILE A 7 -8.57 2.36 3.25
C ILE A 7 -9.92 1.65 3.12
N ALA A 8 -10.86 1.88 4.04
CA ALA A 8 -12.18 1.26 3.96
C ALA A 8 -12.96 1.70 2.71
N GLU A 9 -12.85 2.96 2.30
CA GLU A 9 -13.41 3.47 1.06
C GLU A 9 -12.80 2.78 -0.17
N LEU A 10 -11.48 2.68 -0.23
CA LEU A 10 -10.76 1.95 -1.29
C LEU A 10 -11.24 0.51 -1.40
N LEU A 11 -11.26 -0.23 -0.29
CA LEU A 11 -11.70 -1.63 -0.25
C LEU A 11 -13.14 -1.79 -0.71
N LYS A 12 -14.04 -0.90 -0.28
CA LYS A 12 -15.44 -0.90 -0.72
C LYS A 12 -15.55 -0.65 -2.22
N ARG A 13 -14.72 0.25 -2.77
CA ARG A 13 -14.70 0.56 -4.19
C ARG A 13 -14.26 -0.66 -5.00
N ILE A 14 -13.15 -1.31 -4.61
CA ILE A 14 -12.66 -2.58 -5.18
C ILE A 14 -13.76 -3.65 -5.14
N GLU A 15 -14.42 -3.81 -4.00
CA GLU A 15 -15.49 -4.81 -3.85
C GLU A 15 -16.67 -4.53 -4.77
N THR A 16 -17.01 -3.26 -5.00
CA THR A 16 -18.16 -2.87 -5.83
C THR A 16 -17.84 -2.94 -7.32
N SER A 17 -16.65 -2.47 -7.73
CA SER A 17 -16.23 -2.46 -9.13
C SER A 17 -15.78 -3.83 -9.62
N LYS A 18 -15.36 -4.71 -8.71
CA LYS A 18 -14.70 -6.00 -9.03
C LYS A 18 -13.41 -5.82 -9.85
N GLN A 19 -12.79 -4.65 -9.73
CA GLN A 19 -11.54 -4.31 -10.39
C GLN A 19 -10.43 -4.22 -9.34
N GLN A 20 -9.28 -4.82 -9.64
CA GLN A 20 -8.08 -4.78 -8.80
C GLN A 20 -6.87 -4.26 -9.57
N ASP A 21 -6.85 -4.41 -10.89
CA ASP A 21 -5.82 -3.85 -11.75
C ASP A 21 -6.17 -2.41 -12.14
N ILE A 22 -5.22 -1.50 -11.95
CA ILE A 22 -5.34 -0.09 -12.34
C ILE A 22 -4.03 0.41 -12.95
N GLU A 23 -4.12 1.52 -13.69
CA GLU A 23 -2.97 2.30 -14.14
C GLU A 23 -2.87 3.60 -13.31
N LEU A 24 -1.68 3.86 -12.76
CA LEU A 24 -1.36 5.09 -12.05
C LEU A 24 -0.05 5.68 -12.59
N GLY A 25 -0.18 6.69 -13.46
CA GLY A 25 0.98 7.25 -14.17
C GLY A 25 1.61 6.21 -15.10
N THR A 26 2.85 5.81 -14.80
CA THR A 26 3.57 4.76 -15.55
C THR A 26 3.53 3.39 -14.87
N TYR A 27 2.77 3.24 -13.79
CA TYR A 27 2.71 2.01 -13.01
C TYR A 27 1.41 1.26 -13.30
N GLU A 28 1.53 -0.01 -13.64
CA GLU A 28 0.44 -0.99 -13.58
C GLU A 28 0.41 -1.58 -12.16
N ILE A 29 -0.73 -1.49 -11.47
CA ILE A 29 -0.85 -1.81 -10.05
C ILE A 29 -1.98 -2.81 -9.83
N TYR A 30 -1.67 -3.90 -9.12
CA TYR A 30 -2.67 -4.79 -8.55
C TYR A 30 -3.00 -4.38 -7.12
N LEU A 31 -4.25 -4.07 -6.85
CA LEU A 31 -4.76 -3.64 -5.55
C LEU A 31 -5.33 -4.82 -4.75
N PHE A 32 -4.99 -4.90 -3.47
CA PHE A 32 -5.47 -5.94 -2.57
C PHE A 32 -6.94 -5.77 -2.22
N SER A 33 -7.69 -6.86 -2.32
CA SER A 33 -9.02 -6.97 -1.71
C SER A 33 -8.93 -7.00 -0.18
N GLN A 34 -10.08 -6.87 0.49
CA GLN A 34 -10.15 -6.94 1.95
C GLN A 34 -9.56 -8.24 2.51
N ASN A 35 -9.69 -9.36 1.79
CA ASN A 35 -9.18 -10.66 2.22
C ASN A 35 -7.67 -10.83 2.01
N GLU A 36 -7.07 -9.97 1.17
CA GLU A 36 -5.65 -10.01 0.84
C GLU A 36 -4.85 -9.02 1.70
N LEU A 37 -5.48 -7.95 2.17
CA LEU A 37 -4.81 -6.85 2.86
C LEU A 37 -3.95 -7.30 4.05
N GLU A 38 -4.45 -8.20 4.92
CA GLU A 38 -3.67 -8.71 6.07
C GLU A 38 -2.43 -9.49 5.61
N LYS A 39 -2.59 -10.38 4.61
CA LYS A 39 -1.48 -11.17 4.06
C LYS A 39 -0.47 -10.30 3.32
N GLY A 40 -0.95 -9.25 2.64
CA GLY A 40 -0.13 -8.28 1.92
C GLY A 40 0.82 -7.48 2.81
N GLN A 41 0.61 -7.46 4.14
CA GLN A 41 1.53 -6.81 5.08
C GLN A 41 2.75 -7.67 5.44
N ILE A 42 2.73 -8.97 5.12
CA ILE A 42 3.83 -9.90 5.43
C ILE A 42 5.05 -9.58 4.56
N GLY A 43 6.20 -9.42 5.18
CA GLY A 43 7.44 -8.95 4.56
C GLY A 43 7.69 -7.45 4.75
N TYR A 44 6.69 -6.70 5.25
CA TYR A 44 6.76 -5.25 5.43
C TYR A 44 6.47 -4.86 6.88
N ARG A 45 5.20 -4.97 7.31
CA ARG A 45 4.76 -4.65 8.67
C ARG A 45 4.99 -5.82 9.63
N TYR A 46 4.89 -7.04 9.11
CA TYR A 46 5.03 -8.28 9.86
C TYR A 46 5.97 -9.25 9.17
N ASP A 47 6.68 -10.07 9.94
CA ASP A 47 7.34 -11.26 9.40
C ASP A 47 6.34 -12.42 9.18
N LYS A 48 6.83 -13.54 8.65
CA LYS A 48 6.03 -14.77 8.43
C LYS A 48 5.44 -15.40 9.71
N HIS A 49 5.92 -14.98 10.89
CA HIS A 49 5.48 -15.43 12.20
C HIS A 49 4.61 -14.38 12.92
N LYS A 50 4.21 -13.30 12.23
CA LYS A 50 3.47 -12.15 12.76
C LYS A 50 4.22 -11.32 13.80
N ASN A 51 5.55 -11.42 13.87
CA ASN A 51 6.36 -10.47 14.63
C ASN A 51 6.39 -9.13 13.89
N SER A 52 6.35 -8.02 14.63
CA SER A 52 6.43 -6.68 14.04
C SER A 52 7.80 -6.44 13.40
N LEU A 53 7.79 -5.89 12.19
CA LEU A 53 8.97 -5.37 11.48
C LEU A 53 9.01 -3.84 11.49
N ILE A 54 8.00 -3.19 12.08
CA ILE A 54 7.94 -1.73 12.21
C ILE A 54 9.08 -1.24 13.10
N SER A 55 9.75 -0.18 12.68
CA SER A 55 10.76 0.51 13.49
C SER A 55 10.74 2.01 13.23
N LYS A 56 11.20 2.78 14.22
CA LYS A 56 11.42 4.23 14.09
C LYS A 56 12.77 4.56 13.46
N GLU A 57 13.61 3.55 13.22
CA GLU A 57 14.89 3.71 12.57
C GLU A 57 14.73 4.18 11.11
N HIS A 58 15.67 5.01 10.67
CA HIS A 58 15.68 5.50 9.29
C HIS A 58 15.75 4.33 8.30
N GLY A 59 14.92 4.37 7.26
CA GLY A 59 14.86 3.33 6.24
C GLY A 59 14.10 2.07 6.65
N LYS A 60 13.58 1.98 7.87
CA LYS A 60 12.71 0.86 8.27
C LYS A 60 11.26 1.15 7.95
N TRP A 61 10.47 0.08 7.89
CA TRP A 61 9.03 0.17 7.65
C TRP A 61 8.35 0.90 8.80
N LYS A 62 7.41 1.79 8.48
CA LYS A 62 6.72 2.64 9.46
C LYS A 62 5.31 2.13 9.76
N ASP A 63 4.77 2.47 10.93
CA ASP A 63 3.43 1.98 11.34
C ASP A 63 2.33 2.55 10.45
N GLU A 64 2.51 3.80 10.01
CA GLU A 64 1.62 4.52 9.12
C GLU A 64 1.68 4.06 7.66
N TRP A 65 2.60 3.16 7.30
CA TRP A 65 2.69 2.62 5.94
C TRP A 65 1.89 1.33 5.81
N ILE A 66 0.81 1.41 5.04
CA ILE A 66 -0.09 0.28 4.79
C ILE A 66 0.05 -0.15 3.33
N VAL A 67 0.47 -1.40 3.11
CA VAL A 67 0.55 -1.96 1.75
C VAL A 67 -0.86 -2.19 1.23
N ILE A 68 -1.17 -1.62 0.07
CA ILE A 68 -2.48 -1.70 -0.59
C ILE A 68 -2.44 -2.50 -1.89
N GLY A 69 -1.26 -2.92 -2.33
CA GLY A 69 -1.07 -3.64 -3.57
C GLY A 69 0.40 -3.84 -3.92
N TYR A 70 0.66 -4.15 -5.18
CA TYR A 70 2.00 -4.18 -5.76
C TYR A 70 1.96 -3.71 -7.22
N GLU A 71 3.07 -3.18 -7.71
CA GLU A 71 3.22 -2.94 -9.15
C GLU A 71 3.55 -4.25 -9.88
N THR A 72 2.97 -4.45 -11.05
CA THR A 72 2.94 -5.77 -11.71
C THR A 72 4.23 -6.12 -12.46
N ASP A 73 5.14 -5.17 -12.69
CA ASP A 73 6.37 -5.41 -13.45
C ASP A 73 7.45 -6.05 -12.59
N MET A 74 7.72 -5.51 -11.39
CA MET A 74 8.82 -5.95 -10.51
C MET A 74 8.32 -6.63 -9.22
N GLY A 75 7.02 -6.51 -8.90
CA GLY A 75 6.39 -6.98 -7.68
C GLY A 75 6.68 -6.11 -6.45
N ASP A 76 7.10 -4.85 -6.65
CA ASP A 76 7.37 -3.89 -5.60
C ASP A 76 6.07 -3.46 -4.89
N PRO A 77 6.10 -3.28 -3.56
CA PRO A 77 4.92 -2.89 -2.80
C PRO A 77 4.40 -1.54 -3.24
N VAL A 78 3.07 -1.44 -3.37
CA VAL A 78 2.37 -0.17 -3.40
C VAL A 78 1.73 0.06 -2.03
N PHE A 79 2.08 1.16 -1.37
CA PHE A 79 1.65 1.44 0.00
C PHE A 79 1.27 2.89 0.20
N VAL A 80 0.34 3.13 1.13
CA VAL A 80 -0.13 4.47 1.47
C VAL A 80 0.40 4.89 2.84
N ASN A 81 0.73 6.17 2.98
CA ASN A 81 0.96 6.77 4.29
C ASN A 81 -0.37 7.28 4.86
N ILE A 82 -0.86 6.65 5.93
CA ILE A 82 -2.14 7.00 6.56
C ILE A 82 -2.04 8.10 7.61
N ASP A 83 -0.83 8.55 7.98
CA ASP A 83 -0.65 9.65 8.94
C ASP A 83 -0.72 11.04 8.27
N ASP A 84 -0.69 11.07 6.93
CA ASP A 84 -0.82 12.29 6.12
C ASP A 84 -2.26 12.44 5.61
N ASP A 85 -2.84 13.64 5.77
CA ASP A 85 -4.21 13.95 5.35
C ASP A 85 -4.45 13.79 3.84
N ALA A 86 -3.39 13.89 3.02
CA ALA A 86 -3.45 13.69 1.58
C ALA A 86 -3.41 12.20 1.16
N TYR A 87 -3.14 11.29 2.10
CA TYR A 87 -2.95 9.86 1.85
C TYR A 87 -2.04 9.58 0.63
N PRO A 88 -0.79 10.07 0.65
CA PRO A 88 0.14 9.86 -0.45
C PRO A 88 0.48 8.38 -0.57
N VAL A 89 0.59 7.93 -1.81
CA VAL A 89 0.89 6.55 -2.20
C VAL A 89 2.30 6.49 -2.76
N TYR A 90 3.01 5.45 -2.36
CA TYR A 90 4.40 5.21 -2.68
C TYR A 90 4.60 3.81 -3.23
N THR A 91 5.68 3.64 -3.98
CA THR A 91 6.34 2.35 -4.22
C THR A 91 7.75 2.37 -3.65
N ALA A 92 8.38 1.21 -3.47
CA ALA A 92 9.78 1.11 -3.08
C ALA A 92 10.36 -0.24 -3.51
N GLU A 93 11.64 -0.27 -3.90
CA GLU A 93 12.31 -1.52 -4.29
C GLU A 93 12.24 -2.56 -3.17
N ARG A 94 11.64 -3.72 -3.48
CA ARG A 94 11.50 -4.84 -2.54
C ARG A 94 12.82 -5.55 -2.28
N GLY A 95 12.91 -6.22 -1.12
CA GLY A 95 14.09 -7.01 -0.76
C GLY A 95 15.28 -6.18 -0.27
N THR A 96 15.08 -4.88 -0.07
CA THR A 96 16.07 -3.98 0.50
C THR A 96 15.97 -3.93 2.02
N GLU A 97 17.09 -3.71 2.72
CA GLU A 97 17.07 -3.50 4.18
C GLU A 97 16.68 -2.07 4.58
N VAL A 98 16.69 -1.16 3.60
CA VAL A 98 16.46 0.29 3.71
C VAL A 98 15.42 0.66 2.65
N TRP A 99 14.19 0.90 3.10
CA TRP A 99 13.09 1.33 2.25
C TRP A 99 13.26 2.78 1.81
N GLN A 100 13.24 3.01 0.51
CA GLN A 100 13.30 4.32 -0.12
C GLN A 100 11.99 4.59 -0.89
N PRO A 101 10.98 5.21 -0.26
CA PRO A 101 9.69 5.46 -0.89
C PRO A 101 9.82 6.43 -2.07
N VAL A 102 9.28 6.03 -3.21
CA VAL A 102 9.06 6.86 -4.39
C VAL A 102 7.58 7.21 -4.44
N HIS A 103 7.25 8.50 -4.42
CA HIS A 103 5.87 8.97 -4.48
C HIS A 103 5.30 8.76 -5.89
N ILE A 104 4.15 8.08 -5.98
CA ILE A 104 3.53 7.71 -7.26
C ILE A 104 2.12 8.29 -7.44
N GLY A 105 1.53 8.88 -6.40
CA GLY A 105 0.20 9.50 -6.46
C GLY A 105 -0.45 9.57 -5.08
N ASN A 106 -1.77 9.68 -5.05
CA ASN A 106 -2.55 9.63 -3.81
C ASN A 106 -3.70 8.62 -3.94
N ILE A 107 -4.29 8.24 -2.80
CA ILE A 107 -5.36 7.24 -2.78
C ILE A 107 -6.63 7.72 -3.51
N ASP A 108 -6.87 9.03 -3.61
CA ASP A 108 -8.03 9.58 -4.34
C ASP A 108 -7.89 9.37 -5.86
N GLU A 109 -6.68 9.44 -6.39
CA GLU A 109 -6.38 9.09 -7.79
C GLU A 109 -6.64 7.60 -8.03
N ILE A 110 -6.22 6.73 -7.12
CA ILE A 110 -6.50 5.29 -7.19
C ILE A 110 -8.00 5.01 -7.19
N ILE A 111 -8.75 5.62 -6.26
CA ILE A 111 -10.20 5.40 -6.13
C ILE A 111 -10.96 5.83 -7.40
N LYS A 112 -10.47 6.85 -8.13
CA LYS A 112 -11.08 7.31 -9.39
C LYS A 112 -10.91 6.31 -10.54
N GLN A 113 -9.94 5.40 -10.46
CA GLN A 113 -9.70 4.36 -11.47
C GLN A 113 -10.55 3.10 -11.28
N LEU A 114 -11.21 2.98 -10.12
CA LEU A 114 -12.10 1.88 -9.74
C LEU A 114 -13.55 2.30 -9.88
#